data_AF-A0A7K9GKW3-F1
#
_entry.id   AF-A0A7K9GKW3-F1
#
_cell.length_a   1.000
_cell.length_b   1.000
_cell.length_c   1.000
_cell.angle_alpha   90.00
_cell.angle_beta   90.00
_cell.angle_gamma   90.00
#
_symmetry.space_group_name_H-M   'P 1'
#
loop_
_entity.id
_entity.type
_entity.pdbx_description
1 polymer ?
#
loop_
_entity_poly.entity_id
_entity_poly.type
_entity_poly.pdbx_seq_one_letter_code
_entity_poly.pdbx_strand_id
1 'polypeptide(L)'
;SPAQKLVFNRVNGKRPPLLLQQISAPEECYTLAHEENVRFVYEAWQQVEQQLDSSRSGESACGPVQYVEKTPNPGLKNFVPIDLEDWWAQQFLAKIENSS
;
A
#
# COMPACT_ATOMS: atom_id res chain seq x y z
N SER A 1 -9.39 -28.23 15.00
CA SER A 1 -10.17 -27.48 13.99
C SER A 1 -9.31 -27.29 12.75
N PRO A 2 -9.80 -27.60 11.53
CA PRO A 2 -9.00 -27.38 10.33
C PRO A 2 -8.87 -25.87 10.04
N ALA A 3 -7.68 -25.44 9.62
CA ALA A 3 -7.38 -24.05 9.35
C ALA A 3 -8.17 -23.53 8.14
N GLN A 4 -8.68 -22.29 8.25
CA GLN A 4 -9.46 -21.64 7.20
C GLN A 4 -8.56 -21.39 5.98
N LYS A 5 -8.88 -22.06 4.87
CA LYS A 5 -8.14 -21.92 3.61
C LYS A 5 -8.46 -20.57 2.99
N LEU A 6 -7.51 -19.63 3.01
CA LEU A 6 -7.66 -18.37 2.30
C LEU A 6 -7.83 -18.63 0.79
N VAL A 7 -8.90 -18.10 0.21
CA VAL A 7 -9.19 -18.17 -1.22
C VAL A 7 -8.98 -16.78 -1.81
N PHE A 8 -8.02 -16.65 -2.72
CA PHE A 8 -7.78 -15.42 -3.46
C PHE A 8 -8.52 -15.45 -4.79
N ASN A 9 -9.48 -14.54 -4.98
CA ASN A 9 -10.09 -14.30 -6.27
C ASN A 9 -9.07 -13.58 -7.17
N ARG A 10 -8.53 -14.28 -8.18
CA ARG A 10 -7.65 -13.67 -9.18
C ARG A 10 -8.45 -12.67 -10.03
N VAL A 11 -8.16 -11.39 -9.88
CA VAL A 11 -8.78 -10.28 -10.63
C VAL A 11 -8.31 -10.14 -12.09
N ASN A 12 -7.42 -11.02 -12.58
CA ASN A 12 -6.90 -10.92 -13.95
C ASN A 12 -7.60 -11.85 -14.96
N GLY A 13 -8.93 -11.90 -14.91
CA GLY A 13 -9.74 -12.64 -15.88
C GLY A 13 -11.01 -11.88 -16.21
N LYS A 14 -10.92 -10.96 -17.19
CA LYS A 14 -12.03 -10.32 -17.93
C LYS A 14 -13.24 -9.88 -17.07
N ARG A 15 -13.29 -8.60 -16.69
CA ARG A 15 -14.50 -7.99 -16.09
C ARG A 15 -15.71 -8.21 -17.02
N PRO A 16 -16.87 -8.69 -16.53
CA PRO A 16 -18.13 -8.56 -17.25
C PRO A 16 -18.41 -7.07 -17.49
N PRO A 17 -19.07 -6.66 -18.58
CA PRO A 17 -19.43 -5.27 -18.79
C PRO A 17 -20.40 -4.86 -17.69
N LEU A 18 -19.89 -4.16 -16.67
CA LEU A 18 -20.72 -3.42 -15.75
C LEU A 18 -21.36 -2.30 -16.58
N LEU A 19 -22.69 -2.31 -16.59
CA LEU A 19 -23.50 -1.23 -17.15
C LEU A 19 -22.92 0.11 -16.69
N LEU A 20 -22.66 0.98 -17.66
CA LEU A 20 -22.28 2.37 -17.47
C LEU A 20 -23.30 3.08 -16.58
N GLN A 21 -23.14 3.01 -15.26
CA GLN A 21 -23.80 3.90 -14.34
C GLN A 21 -22.95 5.16 -14.22
N GLN A 22 -23.32 6.09 -15.10
CA GLN A 22 -23.28 7.54 -14.99
C GLN A 22 -22.12 8.17 -14.20
N ILE A 23 -21.38 8.96 -14.97
CA ILE A 23 -20.43 9.98 -14.58
C ILE A 23 -21.13 11.02 -13.69
N SER A 24 -21.04 10.80 -12.39
CA SER A 24 -20.96 11.83 -11.36
C SER A 24 -19.86 11.33 -10.44
N ALA A 25 -18.88 12.17 -10.08
CA ALA A 25 -17.77 11.77 -9.20
C ALA A 25 -18.34 10.86 -8.09
N PRO A 26 -17.87 9.61 -7.95
CA PRO A 26 -18.50 8.72 -7.00
C PRO A 26 -18.35 9.40 -5.65
N GLU A 27 -19.47 9.71 -4.99
CA GLU A 27 -19.47 9.65 -3.53
C GLU A 27 -18.75 8.33 -3.24
N GLU A 28 -17.60 8.39 -2.57
CA GLU A 28 -16.85 7.21 -2.22
C GLU A 28 -17.73 6.41 -1.26
N CYS A 29 -18.60 5.58 -1.82
CA CYS A 29 -19.48 4.67 -1.10
C CYS A 29 -18.57 3.56 -0.56
N TYR A 30 -17.90 3.86 0.54
CA TYR A 30 -17.09 2.91 1.25
C TYR A 30 -17.98 1.75 1.67
N THR A 31 -17.60 0.55 1.25
CA THR A 31 -18.30 -0.65 1.67
C THR A 31 -18.04 -0.90 3.16
N LEU A 32 -18.95 -1.56 3.87
CA LEU A 32 -18.71 -1.93 5.28
C LEU A 32 -17.39 -2.70 5.45
N ALA A 33 -17.04 -3.57 4.49
CA ALA A 33 -15.76 -4.26 4.48
C ALA A 33 -14.56 -3.30 4.37
N HIS A 34 -14.69 -2.19 3.63
CA HIS A 34 -13.65 -1.16 3.56
C HIS A 34 -13.42 -0.53 4.93
N GLU A 35 -14.49 -0.09 5.61
CA GLU A 35 -14.40 0.49 6.94
C GLU A 35 -13.78 -0.48 7.95
N GLU A 36 -14.17 -1.76 7.90
CA GLU A 36 -13.61 -2.81 8.73
C GLU A 36 -12.12 -3.03 8.46
N ASN A 37 -11.71 -3.06 7.19
CA ASN A 37 -10.30 -3.20 6.82
C ASN A 37 -9.47 -2.00 7.29
N VAL A 38 -9.98 -0.78 7.11
CA VAL A 38 -9.31 0.44 7.56
C VAL A 38 -9.13 0.44 9.07
N ARG A 39 -10.20 0.13 9.81
CA ARG A 39 -10.15 0.01 11.28
C ARG A 39 -9.15 -1.06 11.71
N PHE A 40 -9.19 -2.24 11.11
CA PHE A 40 -8.26 -3.32 11.43
C PHE A 40 -6.80 -2.91 11.21
N VAL A 41 -6.48 -2.31 10.06
CA VAL A 41 -5.12 -1.86 9.74
C VAL A 41 -4.67 -0.78 10.72
N TYR A 42 -5.54 0.18 11.03
CA TYR A 42 -5.25 1.24 12.00
C TYR A 42 -4.94 0.68 13.38
N GLU A 43 -5.82 -0.16 13.93
CA GLU A 43 -5.65 -0.75 15.26
C GLU A 43 -4.41 -1.66 15.34
N ALA A 44 -4.16 -2.46 14.30
CA ALA A 44 -2.97 -3.30 14.22
C ALA A 44 -1.69 -2.45 14.16
N TRP A 45 -1.71 -1.34 13.42
CA TRP A 45 -0.57 -0.43 13.35
C TRP A 45 -0.30 0.27 14.69
N GLN A 46 -1.33 0.74 15.39
CA GLN A 46 -1.19 1.34 16.72
C GLN A 46 -0.54 0.39 17.73
N GLN A 47 -0.88 -0.90 17.67
CA GLN A 47 -0.22 -1.92 18.51
C GLN A 47 1.26 -2.10 18.16
N VAL A 48 1.62 -2.04 16.87
CA VAL A 48 3.01 -2.11 16.42
C VAL A 48 3.80 -0.90 16.91
N GLU A 49 3.25 0.32 16.76
CA GLU A 49 3.89 1.55 17.23
C GLU A 49 4.14 1.53 18.74
N GLN A 50 3.13 1.15 19.54
CA GLN A 50 3.27 1.05 20.99
C GLN A 50 4.31 0.00 21.42
N GLN A 51 4.38 -1.13 20.72
CA GLN A 51 5.38 -2.17 21.01
C GLN A 51 6.79 -1.73 20.61
N LEU A 52 6.94 -1.01 19.49
CA LEU A 52 8.22 -0.42 19.10
C LEU A 52 8.71 0.60 20.14
N ASP A 53 7.83 1.47 20.64
CA ASP A 53 8.19 2.44 21.67
C ASP A 53 8.53 1.81 23.02
N SER A 54 7.78 0.78 23.44
CA SER A 54 8.07 0.05 24.69
C SER A 54 9.35 -0.80 24.61
N SER A 55 9.67 -1.36 23.43
CA SER A 55 10.93 -2.10 23.22
C SER A 55 12.18 -1.21 23.39
N ARG A 56 12.08 0.09 23.10
CA ARG A 56 13.16 1.07 23.35
C ARG A 56 13.42 1.29 24.84
N SER A 57 12.44 1.01 25.70
CA SER A 57 12.58 1.09 27.16
C SER A 57 13.22 -0.16 27.78
N GLY A 58 13.59 -1.17 26.96
CA GLY A 58 14.36 -2.34 27.38
C GLY A 58 13.55 -3.50 27.98
N GLU A 59 12.21 -3.42 27.99
CA GLU A 59 11.36 -4.37 28.72
C GLU A 59 10.82 -5.54 27.87
N SER A 60 10.94 -5.53 26.53
CA SER A 60 10.31 -6.55 25.69
C SER A 60 11.31 -7.24 24.73
N ALA A 61 11.53 -8.53 24.95
CA ALA A 61 12.44 -9.37 24.15
C ALA A 61 11.80 -9.94 22.86
N CYS A 62 10.50 -9.75 22.65
CA CYS A 62 9.76 -10.23 21.48
C CYS A 62 8.77 -9.15 21.05
N GLY A 63 9.01 -8.52 19.91
CA GLY A 63 8.20 -7.43 19.38
C GLY A 63 8.54 -7.13 17.91
N PRO A 64 7.76 -6.24 17.27
CA PRO A 64 8.05 -5.75 15.92
C PRO A 64 9.49 -5.22 15.83
N VAL A 65 10.15 -5.50 14.72
CA VAL A 65 11.54 -5.11 14.47
C VAL A 65 11.57 -4.06 13.37
N GLN A 66 12.09 -2.86 13.70
CA GLN A 66 12.35 -1.85 12.69
C GLN A 66 13.59 -2.27 11.87
N TYR A 67 13.40 -2.47 10.57
CA TYR A 67 14.52 -2.69 9.67
C TYR A 67 15.32 -1.38 9.52
N VAL A 68 16.61 -1.46 9.82
CA VAL A 68 17.57 -0.40 9.54
C VAL A 68 18.69 -1.02 8.71
N GLU A 69 18.96 -0.46 7.54
CA GLU A 69 20.05 -0.89 6.69
C GLU A 69 21.37 -0.61 7.42
N LYS A 70 22.04 -1.68 7.89
CA LYS A 70 23.31 -1.56 8.63
C LYS A 70 24.51 -1.33 7.71
N THR A 71 24.43 -1.85 6.49
CA THR A 71 25.50 -1.79 5.51
C THR A 71 24.91 -1.17 4.24
N PRO A 72 24.99 0.16 4.09
CA PRO A 72 24.45 0.83 2.92
C PRO A 72 25.17 0.34 1.66
N ASN A 73 24.42 0.11 0.58
CA ASN A 73 25.01 -0.28 -0.69
C ASN A 73 25.90 0.85 -1.25
N PRO A 74 27.23 0.65 -1.42
CA PRO A 74 28.13 1.69 -1.91
C PRO A 74 27.80 2.14 -3.34
N GLY A 75 27.15 1.30 -4.14
CA GLY A 75 26.67 1.64 -5.49
C GLY A 75 25.50 2.64 -5.49
N LEU A 76 24.83 2.85 -4.36
CA LEU A 76 23.72 3.79 -4.21
C LEU A 76 24.13 5.14 -3.61
N LYS A 77 25.44 5.40 -3.44
CA LYS A 77 25.94 6.62 -2.76
C LYS A 77 25.42 7.94 -3.35
N ASN A 78 25.21 7.96 -4.67
CA ASN A 78 24.67 9.12 -5.40
C ASN A 78 23.34 8.79 -6.07
N PHE A 79 22.65 7.75 -5.60
CA PHE A 79 21.33 7.40 -6.13
C PHE A 79 20.36 8.52 -5.80
N VAL A 80 19.72 9.04 -6.84
CA VAL A 80 18.58 9.94 -6.71
C VAL A 80 17.34 9.11 -6.96
N PRO A 81 16.46 8.91 -5.96
CA PRO A 81 15.21 8.21 -6.16
C PRO A 81 14.41 8.88 -7.28
N ILE A 82 13.83 8.06 -8.15
CA ILE A 82 12.87 8.55 -9.12
C ILE A 82 11.59 8.93 -8.38
N ASP A 83 11.14 10.17 -8.56
CA ASP A 83 9.79 10.54 -8.15
C ASP A 83 8.82 9.93 -9.17
N LEU A 84 8.03 8.98 -8.70
CA LEU A 84 7.10 8.25 -9.56
C LEU A 84 5.95 9.13 -10.03
N GLU A 85 5.50 10.10 -9.23
CA GLU A 85 4.42 11.01 -9.61
C GLU A 85 4.88 11.95 -10.73
N ASP A 86 6.04 12.57 -10.54
CA ASP A 86 6.66 13.44 -11.57
C ASP A 86 6.97 12.65 -12.84
N TRP A 87 7.52 11.43 -12.70
CA TRP A 87 7.80 10.58 -13.86
C TRP A 87 6.52 10.21 -14.62
N TRP A 88 5.45 9.84 -13.91
CA TRP A 88 4.16 9.54 -14.54
C TRP A 88 3.57 10.76 -15.24
N ALA A 89 3.65 11.95 -14.64
CA ALA A 89 3.18 13.18 -15.24
C ALA A 89 3.92 13.49 -16.56
N GLN A 90 5.24 13.32 -16.57
CA GLN A 90 6.06 13.50 -17.78
C GLN A 90 5.71 12.48 -18.87
N GLN A 91 5.54 11.21 -18.52
CA GLN A 91 5.16 10.16 -19.47
C GLN A 91 3.76 10.39 -20.06
N PHE A 92 2.82 10.89 -19.24
CA PHE A 92 1.49 11.25 -19.69
C PHE A 92 1.53 12.38 -20.72
N LEU A 93 2.25 13.46 -20.44
CA LEU A 93 2.40 14.59 -21.36
C LEU A 93 3.10 14.18 -22.65
N ALA A 94 4.19 13.42 -22.56
CA ALA A 94 4.91 12.93 -23.73
C ALA A 94 4.03 12.06 -24.64
N LYS A 95 3.13 11.25 -24.08
CA LYS A 95 2.17 10.46 -24.89
C LYS A 95 1.18 11.34 -25.64
N ILE A 96 0.72 12.44 -25.04
CA ILE A 96 -0.19 13.39 -25.69
C ILE A 96 0.53 14.09 -26.84
N GLU A 97 1.74 14.58 -26.59
CA GLU A 97 2.56 15.28 -27.58
C GLU A 97 2.94 14.40 -28.78
N ASN A 98 3.31 13.14 -28.55
CA ASN A 98 3.65 12.17 -29.62
C ASN A 98 2.43 11.65 -30.41
N SER A 99 1.21 11.99 -29.97
CA SER A 99 -0.04 11.61 -30.65
C SER A 99 -0.67 12.73 -31.49
N SER A 100 -0.02 13.90 -31.50
CA SER A 100 -0.33 15.06 -32.35
C SER A 100 0.57 15.08 -33.59
#